data_AF-A0A2V5X676-F1
#
_entry.id   AF-A0A2V5X676-F1
#
_cell.length_a   1.000
_cell.length_b   1.000
_cell.length_c   1.000
_cell.angle_alpha   90.00
_cell.angle_beta   90.00
_cell.angle_gamma   90.00
#
_symmetry.space_group_name_H-M   'P 1'
#
loop_
_entity.id
_entity.type
_entity.pdbx_description
1 polymer ?
#
loop_
_entity_poly.entity_id
_entity_poly.type
_entity_poly.pdbx_seq_one_letter_code
_entity_poly.pdbx_strand_id
1 'polypeptide(L)'
;MKTLNRLVTVAGVVLATFFGAAHLAAQNQQQPRPGRANFDPAQFRQNMLDDARGRLEVKSDDEWKVIQPLIEKVMDARREVGFGGGFVRGPRRGGGNNNNDAQGSGNNQGGGRGFRGGGPGPEAEDLQKAIDANASKEELKAKLAKFREARKEKEAKLASAQEELKKVLSVKQEAAAVLIGLLQ
;
A
#
# COMPACT_ATOMS: atom_id res chain seq x y z
N MET A 1 -73.78 -33.86 -12.35
CA MET A 1 -74.41 -32.65 -11.79
C MET A 1 -73.55 -31.46 -12.23
N LYS A 2 -73.92 -30.80 -13.35
CA LYS A 2 -74.52 -29.44 -13.42
C LYS A 2 -73.60 -28.35 -12.82
N THR A 3 -73.16 -27.28 -13.46
CA THR A 3 -73.32 -26.68 -14.81
C THR A 3 -72.29 -25.54 -14.96
N LEU A 4 -71.83 -25.30 -16.20
CA LEU A 4 -71.07 -24.15 -16.71
C LEU A 4 -71.84 -22.81 -16.61
N ASN A 5 -71.11 -21.68 -16.58
CA ASN A 5 -71.44 -20.36 -17.19
C ASN A 5 -70.13 -19.50 -17.19
N ARG A 6 -69.40 -19.28 -18.30
CA ARG A 6 -69.60 -18.42 -19.50
C ARG A 6 -69.33 -16.90 -19.32
N LEU A 7 -68.33 -16.43 -20.08
CA LEU A 7 -68.19 -15.15 -20.81
C LEU A 7 -67.99 -13.87 -19.94
N VAL A 8 -67.11 -12.91 -20.28
CA VAL A 8 -67.07 -12.10 -21.51
C VAL A 8 -65.68 -11.48 -21.77
N THR A 9 -65.37 -11.41 -23.06
CA THR A 9 -64.27 -10.82 -23.85
C THR A 9 -64.29 -9.28 -23.96
N VAL A 10 -63.14 -8.60 -23.97
CA VAL A 10 -62.84 -7.34 -24.73
C VAL A 10 -61.30 -7.25 -24.90
N ALA A 11 -60.72 -7.63 -26.04
CA ALA A 11 -60.37 -6.81 -27.21
C ALA A 11 -59.33 -5.69 -26.97
N GLY A 12 -58.15 -5.81 -27.62
CA GLY A 12 -57.06 -4.82 -27.52
C GLY A 12 -55.86 -5.03 -28.47
N VAL A 13 -56.11 -4.88 -29.78
CA VAL A 13 -55.25 -4.25 -30.82
C VAL A 13 -53.84 -4.80 -31.15
N VAL A 14 -53.81 -5.58 -32.24
CA VAL A 14 -53.00 -5.48 -33.49
C VAL A 14 -51.48 -5.15 -33.44
N LEU A 15 -50.72 -6.13 -33.95
CA LEU A 15 -49.35 -6.09 -34.48
C LEU A 15 -49.06 -4.95 -35.47
N ALA A 16 -47.96 -4.22 -35.24
CA ALA A 16 -47.24 -3.49 -36.29
C ALA A 16 -45.76 -3.93 -36.30
N THR A 17 -45.42 -4.83 -37.23
CA THR A 17 -44.05 -5.16 -37.62
C THR A 17 -43.43 -3.98 -38.38
N PHE A 18 -42.28 -3.46 -37.92
CA PHE A 18 -41.37 -2.67 -38.74
C PHE A 18 -39.92 -3.14 -38.59
N PHE A 19 -39.24 -3.10 -39.73
CA PHE A 19 -37.93 -3.61 -40.08
C PHE A 19 -36.75 -3.04 -39.26
N GLY A 20 -35.82 -3.93 -38.92
CA GLY A 20 -34.38 -3.88 -39.27
C GLY A 20 -33.56 -2.60 -39.05
N ALA A 21 -32.56 -2.69 -38.17
CA ALA A 21 -31.21 -2.19 -38.41
C ALA A 21 -30.23 -2.82 -37.41
N ALA A 22 -29.05 -3.17 -37.91
CA ALA A 22 -27.96 -3.82 -37.18
C ALA A 22 -27.63 -3.14 -35.84
N HIS A 23 -27.54 -3.95 -34.79
CA HIS A 23 -26.67 -3.65 -33.66
C HIS A 23 -25.76 -4.85 -33.42
N LEU A 24 -24.66 -4.87 -34.17
CA LEU A 24 -23.42 -5.51 -33.76
C LEU A 24 -22.93 -4.81 -32.49
N ALA A 25 -23.55 -5.14 -31.35
CA ALA A 25 -22.97 -4.84 -30.05
C ALA A 25 -21.96 -5.96 -29.76
N ALA A 26 -20.72 -5.71 -30.17
CA ALA A 26 -19.56 -6.45 -29.68
C ALA A 26 -19.69 -6.58 -28.15
N GLN A 27 -19.93 -7.80 -27.66
CA GLN A 27 -19.79 -8.14 -26.25
C GLN A 27 -18.31 -8.09 -25.91
N ASN A 28 -17.78 -6.87 -25.81
CA ASN A 28 -16.60 -6.58 -25.04
C ASN A 28 -16.99 -6.78 -23.58
N GLN A 29 -17.04 -8.05 -23.15
CA GLN A 29 -17.02 -8.41 -21.74
C GLN A 29 -15.66 -7.97 -21.20
N GLN A 30 -15.50 -6.67 -20.98
CA GLN A 30 -14.59 -6.17 -19.98
C GLN A 30 -15.10 -6.70 -18.65
N GLN A 31 -14.66 -7.91 -18.31
CA GLN A 31 -14.66 -8.36 -16.95
C GLN A 31 -14.08 -7.22 -16.11
N PRO A 32 -14.77 -6.80 -15.04
CA PRO A 32 -14.18 -5.89 -14.07
C PRO A 32 -12.92 -6.57 -13.58
N ARG A 33 -11.76 -6.10 -14.06
CA ARG A 33 -10.45 -6.50 -13.52
C ARG A 33 -10.59 -6.30 -12.01
N PRO A 34 -10.35 -7.33 -11.16
CA PRO A 34 -10.43 -7.16 -9.73
C PRO A 34 -9.59 -5.95 -9.36
N GLY A 35 -10.30 -4.90 -8.98
CA GLY A 35 -9.73 -3.59 -8.74
C GLY A 35 -8.66 -3.72 -7.69
N ARG A 36 -7.64 -2.85 -7.80
CA ARG A 36 -6.82 -2.40 -6.67
C ARG A 36 -7.53 -2.70 -5.36
N ALA A 37 -7.07 -3.72 -4.63
CA ALA A 37 -7.55 -3.98 -3.29
C ALA A 37 -7.55 -2.64 -2.54
N ASN A 38 -8.69 -2.27 -1.96
CA ASN A 38 -8.82 -1.09 -1.13
C ASN A 38 -7.89 -1.29 0.07
N PHE A 39 -6.64 -0.89 -0.07
CA PHE A 39 -5.63 -1.05 0.96
C PHE A 39 -5.98 -0.09 2.09
N ASP A 40 -6.69 -0.59 3.09
CA ASP A 40 -6.95 0.14 4.32
C ASP A 40 -5.68 0.08 5.20
N PRO A 41 -5.00 1.22 5.45
CA PRO A 41 -3.82 1.26 6.30
C PRO A 41 -4.10 0.81 7.74
N ALA A 42 -5.34 0.95 8.22
CA ALA A 42 -5.73 0.47 9.54
C ALA A 42 -5.79 -1.06 9.58
N GLN A 43 -6.42 -1.68 8.57
CA GLN A 43 -6.43 -3.15 8.45
C GLN A 43 -5.03 -3.72 8.28
N PHE A 44 -4.18 -3.09 7.47
CA PHE A 44 -2.80 -3.54 7.30
C PHE A 44 -2.03 -3.50 8.63
N ARG A 45 -2.20 -2.44 9.43
CA ARG A 45 -1.60 -2.36 10.77
C ARG A 45 -2.11 -3.44 11.70
N GLN A 46 -3.42 -3.69 11.73
CA GLN A 46 -4.02 -4.75 12.55
C GLN A 46 -3.45 -6.12 12.17
N ASN A 47 -3.41 -6.44 10.87
CA ASN A 47 -2.84 -7.70 10.39
C ASN A 47 -1.37 -7.86 10.82
N MET A 48 -0.57 -6.80 10.76
CA MET A 48 0.83 -6.84 11.23
C MET A 48 0.94 -7.08 12.75
N LEU A 49 0.04 -6.51 13.55
CA LEU A 49 0.01 -6.70 14.99
C LEU A 49 -0.43 -8.11 15.36
N ASP A 50 -1.45 -8.65 14.69
CA ASP A 50 -1.91 -10.02 14.90
C ASP A 50 -0.83 -11.03 14.51
N ASP A 51 -0.13 -10.80 13.40
CA ASP A 51 1.03 -11.60 12.99
C ASP A 51 2.15 -11.54 14.04
N ALA A 52 2.45 -10.35 14.57
CA ALA A 52 3.44 -10.18 15.62
C ALA A 52 3.03 -10.91 16.92
N ARG A 53 1.77 -10.79 17.32
CA ARG A 53 1.21 -11.48 18.50
C ARG A 53 1.38 -12.99 18.38
N GLY A 54 1.02 -13.55 17.23
CA GLY A 54 1.13 -14.99 16.97
C GLY A 54 2.58 -15.48 17.00
N ARG A 55 3.51 -14.72 16.40
CA ARG A 55 4.93 -15.09 16.36
C ARG A 55 5.66 -14.93 17.69
N LEU A 56 5.25 -13.96 18.50
CA LEU A 56 5.69 -13.82 19.89
C LEU A 56 5.02 -14.84 20.82
N GLU A 57 4.09 -15.65 20.30
CA GLU A 57 3.31 -16.63 21.07
C GLU A 57 2.62 -16.03 22.31
N VAL A 58 2.15 -14.78 22.22
CA VAL A 58 1.49 -14.10 23.35
C VAL A 58 0.07 -14.65 23.52
N LYS A 59 -0.10 -15.52 24.53
CA LYS A 59 -1.36 -16.21 24.82
C LYS A 59 -2.27 -15.42 25.77
N SER A 60 -1.70 -14.56 26.60
CA SER A 60 -2.45 -13.76 27.58
C SER A 60 -2.88 -12.42 26.99
N ASP A 61 -4.16 -12.06 27.16
CA ASP A 61 -4.65 -10.74 26.76
C ASP A 61 -4.06 -9.61 27.61
N ASP A 62 -3.73 -9.89 28.87
CA ASP A 62 -3.15 -8.86 29.76
C ASP A 62 -1.68 -8.58 29.41
N GLU A 63 -0.94 -9.63 29.03
CA GLU A 63 0.41 -9.48 28.49
C GLU A 63 0.37 -8.75 27.14
N TRP A 64 -0.59 -9.09 26.28
CA TRP A 64 -0.79 -8.42 25.00
C TRP A 64 -1.09 -6.93 25.15
N LYS A 65 -1.92 -6.53 26.12
CA LYS A 65 -2.19 -5.10 26.41
C LYS A 65 -0.94 -4.31 26.79
N VAL A 66 0.08 -4.95 27.36
CA VAL A 66 1.36 -4.32 27.71
C VAL A 66 2.31 -4.28 26.51
N ILE A 67 2.38 -5.37 25.75
CA ILE A 67 3.31 -5.53 24.63
C ILE A 67 2.85 -4.76 23.38
N GLN A 68 1.56 -4.82 23.04
CA GLN A 68 0.97 -4.21 21.84
C GLN A 68 1.40 -2.75 21.63
N PRO A 69 1.20 -1.82 22.59
CA PRO A 69 1.57 -0.42 22.38
C PRO A 69 3.08 -0.21 22.16
N LEU A 70 3.92 -1.10 22.69
CA LEU A 70 5.37 -1.04 22.48
C LEU A 70 5.76 -1.56 21.09
N ILE A 71 5.09 -2.60 20.60
CA ILE A 71 5.24 -3.05 19.21
C ILE A 71 4.80 -1.95 18.23
N GLU A 72 3.65 -1.32 18.48
CA GLU A 72 3.16 -0.19 17.67
C GLU A 72 4.19 0.94 17.64
N LYS A 73 4.73 1.32 18.82
CA LYS A 73 5.79 2.33 18.93
C LYS A 73 7.04 1.96 18.13
N VAL A 74 7.48 0.70 18.16
CA VAL A 74 8.60 0.21 17.35
C VAL A 74 8.29 0.26 15.86
N MET A 75 7.10 -0.17 15.44
CA MET A 75 6.68 -0.15 14.04
C MET A 75 6.59 1.28 13.49
N ASP A 76 6.07 2.22 14.28
CA ASP A 76 6.00 3.63 13.92
C ASP A 76 7.39 4.26 13.85
N ALA A 77 8.27 4.01 14.83
CA ALA A 77 9.65 4.49 14.79
C ALA A 77 10.43 3.90 13.59
N ARG A 78 10.20 2.62 13.25
CA ARG A 78 10.75 1.99 12.03
C ARG A 78 10.28 2.66 10.77
N ARG A 79 8.99 3.01 10.71
CA ARG A 79 8.45 3.76 9.59
C ARG A 79 9.17 5.10 9.48
N GLU A 80 9.32 5.84 10.57
CA GLU A 80 10.02 7.13 10.57
C GLU A 80 11.46 7.01 10.02
N VAL A 81 12.21 5.97 10.43
CA VAL A 81 13.57 5.69 9.94
C VAL A 81 13.58 5.29 8.46
N GLY A 82 12.74 4.31 8.07
CA GLY A 82 12.72 3.72 6.72
C GLY A 82 12.24 4.68 5.64
N PHE A 83 11.33 5.59 6.00
CA PHE A 83 10.74 6.57 5.12
C PHE A 83 11.70 7.68 4.65
N GLY A 84 12.87 7.80 5.29
CA GLY A 84 13.93 8.69 4.86
C GLY A 84 14.93 8.07 3.86
N GLY A 85 14.94 6.75 3.66
CA GLY A 85 16.13 6.07 3.12
C GLY A 85 15.93 5.11 1.93
N GLY A 86 14.71 4.69 1.60
CA GLY A 86 14.51 3.76 0.50
C GLY A 86 13.09 3.23 0.45
N PHE A 87 12.67 2.76 -0.72
CA PHE A 87 11.40 2.09 -1.03
C PHE A 87 10.25 2.90 -1.62
N VAL A 88 10.49 4.09 -2.20
CA VAL A 88 9.62 4.63 -3.27
C VAL A 88 10.43 5.29 -4.38
N ARG A 89 11.35 4.55 -5.00
CA ARG A 89 11.83 4.89 -6.35
C ARG A 89 11.30 3.82 -7.30
N GLY A 90 10.01 3.95 -7.63
CA GLY A 90 9.52 3.38 -8.89
C GLY A 90 10.42 3.88 -10.04
N PRO A 91 10.63 3.10 -11.10
CA PRO A 91 11.71 3.37 -12.05
C PRO A 91 11.57 4.76 -12.69
N ARG A 92 12.35 5.74 -12.23
CA ARG A 92 12.69 6.91 -13.04
C ARG A 92 13.75 6.45 -14.04
N ARG A 93 13.27 5.85 -15.12
CA ARG A 93 14.00 5.59 -16.37
C ARG A 93 13.17 6.28 -17.45
N GLY A 94 13.58 7.32 -18.14
CA GLY A 94 14.79 8.13 -18.18
C GLY A 94 14.45 9.26 -19.15
N GLY A 95 15.07 10.43 -19.00
CA GLY A 95 15.10 11.40 -20.08
C GLY A 95 15.94 10.87 -21.24
N GLY A 96 15.51 11.14 -22.47
CA GLY A 96 16.28 10.83 -23.67
C GLY A 96 15.37 10.64 -24.90
N ASN A 97 15.43 11.61 -25.81
CA ASN A 97 15.01 11.53 -27.21
C ASN A 97 15.01 10.11 -27.78
N ASN A 98 13.95 9.76 -28.51
CA ASN A 98 14.06 9.16 -29.84
C ASN A 98 12.69 9.18 -30.52
N ASN A 99 12.58 10.01 -31.56
CA ASN A 99 11.59 9.84 -32.61
C ASN A 99 11.84 8.46 -33.26
N ASN A 100 10.86 7.57 -33.24
CA ASN A 100 10.51 6.79 -34.42
C ASN A 100 9.16 6.09 -34.22
N ASP A 101 8.34 6.20 -35.24
CA ASP A 101 7.05 5.55 -35.40
C ASP A 101 7.14 4.03 -35.32
N ALA A 102 6.04 3.40 -34.86
CA ALA A 102 5.45 2.15 -35.35
C ALA A 102 4.91 1.26 -34.22
N GLN A 103 3.57 1.23 -34.15
CA GLN A 103 2.77 0.00 -34.22
C GLN A 103 3.48 -1.32 -33.84
N GLY A 104 3.26 -1.86 -32.64
CA GLY A 104 3.75 -3.20 -32.32
C GLY A 104 3.53 -3.64 -30.89
N SER A 105 2.57 -4.54 -30.70
CA SER A 105 2.35 -5.39 -29.54
C SER A 105 3.66 -5.92 -28.92
N GLY A 106 3.83 -5.84 -27.59
CA GLY A 106 5.01 -6.43 -26.93
C GLY A 106 5.23 -6.02 -25.48
N ASN A 107 4.37 -6.48 -24.58
CA ASN A 107 4.71 -6.98 -23.24
C ASN A 107 6.09 -6.56 -22.64
N ASN A 108 6.21 -5.36 -22.05
CA ASN A 108 7.23 -5.08 -21.01
C ASN A 108 6.91 -3.80 -20.20
N GLN A 109 5.91 -3.84 -19.32
CA GLN A 109 5.86 -2.94 -18.15
C GLN A 109 5.98 -3.78 -16.87
N GLY A 110 7.14 -4.40 -16.72
CA GLY A 110 7.54 -5.06 -15.48
C GLY A 110 7.69 -4.05 -14.34
N GLY A 111 6.98 -4.31 -13.25
CA GLY A 111 7.48 -4.20 -11.88
C GLY A 111 7.76 -2.79 -11.32
N GLY A 112 6.94 -2.37 -10.36
CA GLY A 112 7.36 -1.33 -9.41
C GLY A 112 6.29 -0.31 -9.05
N ARG A 113 5.08 -0.74 -8.70
CA ARG A 113 4.14 0.08 -7.92
C ARG A 113 3.99 -0.50 -6.52
N GLY A 114 5.13 -0.64 -5.83
CA GLY A 114 5.16 -0.83 -4.39
C GLY A 114 4.88 0.51 -3.71
N PHE A 115 3.84 0.53 -2.87
CA PHE A 115 3.72 1.43 -1.72
C PHE A 115 3.86 2.94 -1.97
N ARG A 116 2.86 3.56 -2.63
CA ARG A 116 2.68 5.02 -2.57
C ARG A 116 1.89 5.38 -1.31
N GLY A 117 2.46 5.03 -0.15
CA GLY A 117 1.91 5.23 1.18
C GLY A 117 2.85 6.12 2.01
N GLY A 118 3.25 7.23 1.39
CA GLY A 118 3.99 8.32 2.01
C GLY A 118 5.33 8.62 1.31
N GLY A 119 5.55 9.91 1.03
CA GLY A 119 6.74 10.41 0.34
C GLY A 119 7.88 10.76 1.31
N PRO A 120 9.12 10.89 0.84
CA PRO A 120 10.29 11.16 1.69
C PRO A 120 10.01 12.22 2.77
N GLY A 121 10.57 12.04 3.97
CA GLY A 121 10.50 13.07 5.02
C GLY A 121 11.04 14.43 4.53
N PRO A 122 10.68 15.55 5.17
CA PRO A 122 10.98 16.89 4.67
C PRO A 122 12.48 17.11 4.43
N GLU A 123 13.36 16.56 5.26
CA GLU A 123 14.82 16.66 5.07
C GLU A 123 15.32 15.87 3.86
N ALA A 124 14.68 14.74 3.54
CA ALA A 124 15.00 13.92 2.38
C ALA A 124 14.51 14.59 1.09
N GLU A 125 13.33 15.22 1.10
CA GLU A 125 12.84 16.03 -0.02
C GLU A 125 13.75 17.22 -0.29
N ASP A 126 14.18 17.91 0.75
CA ASP A 126 15.06 19.06 0.65
C ASP A 126 16.43 18.70 0.06
N LEU A 127 17.00 17.57 0.48
CA LEU A 127 18.23 17.05 -0.11
C LEU A 127 18.01 16.64 -1.58
N GLN A 128 16.88 15.98 -1.89
CA GLN A 128 16.56 15.58 -3.26
C GLN A 128 16.37 16.81 -4.17
N LYS A 129 15.67 17.85 -3.71
CA LYS A 129 15.51 19.11 -4.44
C LYS A 129 16.86 19.78 -4.71
N ALA A 130 17.77 19.78 -3.74
CA ALA A 130 19.12 20.32 -3.92
C ALA A 130 19.93 19.52 -4.96
N ILE A 131 19.77 18.19 -4.99
CA ILE A 131 20.37 17.34 -6.04
C ILE A 131 19.76 17.65 -7.40
N ASP A 132 18.42 17.70 -7.49
CA ASP A 132 17.71 17.94 -8.75
C ASP A 132 17.99 19.34 -9.32
N ALA A 133 18.27 20.32 -8.45
CA ALA A 133 18.64 21.69 -8.83
C ALA A 133 20.13 21.86 -9.18
N ASN A 134 20.96 20.82 -9.09
CA ASN A 134 22.42 20.92 -9.18
C ASN A 134 22.98 22.02 -8.25
N ALA A 135 22.50 22.03 -7.00
CA ALA A 135 22.91 23.00 -5.99
C ALA A 135 24.43 22.97 -5.76
N SER A 136 24.94 24.05 -5.19
CA SER A 136 26.36 24.18 -4.90
C SER A 136 26.84 23.08 -3.92
N LYS A 137 28.15 22.80 -3.93
CA LYS A 137 28.77 21.83 -3.02
C LYS A 137 28.49 22.16 -1.54
N GLU A 138 28.40 23.45 -1.20
CA GLU A 138 28.15 23.92 0.16
C GLU A 138 26.71 23.66 0.58
N GLU A 139 25.74 23.97 -0.28
CA GLU A 139 24.32 23.70 -0.04
C GLU A 139 24.03 22.20 0.08
N LEU A 140 24.60 21.38 -0.79
CA LEU A 140 24.46 19.92 -0.71
C LEU A 140 25.03 19.36 0.60
N LYS A 141 26.19 19.85 1.06
CA LYS A 141 26.76 19.46 2.36
C LYS A 141 25.85 19.86 3.51
N ALA A 142 25.29 21.07 3.50
CA ALA A 142 24.40 21.54 4.55
C ALA A 142 23.10 20.71 4.61
N LYS A 143 22.47 20.44 3.45
CA LYS A 143 21.26 19.60 3.38
C LYS A 143 21.53 18.15 3.77
N LEU A 144 22.69 17.60 3.39
CA LEU A 144 23.11 16.26 3.78
C LEU A 144 23.35 16.15 5.30
N ALA A 145 23.93 17.17 5.92
CA ALA A 145 24.12 17.21 7.37
C ALA A 145 22.77 17.16 8.10
N LYS A 146 21.81 18.00 7.71
CA LYS A 146 20.45 18.01 8.27
C LYS A 146 19.73 16.68 8.09
N PHE A 147 19.82 16.08 6.91
CA PHE A 147 19.24 14.77 6.65
C PHE A 147 19.84 13.68 7.57
N ARG A 148 21.16 13.70 7.77
CA ARG A 148 21.84 12.75 8.67
C ARG A 148 21.47 12.97 10.13
N GLU A 149 21.35 14.21 10.58
CA GLU A 149 20.91 14.54 11.94
C GLU A 149 19.49 14.04 12.20
N ALA A 150 18.54 14.36 11.31
CA ALA A 150 17.17 13.88 11.43
C ALA A 150 17.08 12.34 11.41
N ARG A 151 17.94 11.68 10.61
CA ARG A 151 18.01 10.21 10.57
C ARG A 151 18.56 9.64 11.88
N LYS A 152 19.60 10.24 12.46
CA LYS A 152 20.14 9.83 13.77
C LYS A 152 19.11 9.98 14.88
N GLU A 153 18.34 11.06 14.90
CA GLU A 153 17.29 11.27 15.89
C GLU A 153 16.19 10.20 15.80
N LYS A 154 15.77 9.84 14.58
CA LYS A 154 14.80 8.77 14.34
C LYS A 154 15.34 7.40 14.72
N GLU A 155 16.61 7.12 14.43
CA GLU A 155 17.31 5.90 14.86
C GLU A 155 17.38 5.81 16.39
N ALA A 156 17.65 6.92 17.08
CA ALA A 156 17.67 6.95 18.54
C ALA A 156 16.27 6.67 19.15
N LYS A 157 15.20 7.22 18.54
CA LYS A 157 13.82 6.91 18.94
C LYS A 157 13.49 5.43 18.72
N LEU A 158 13.93 4.86 17.59
CA LEU A 158 13.76 3.44 17.31
C LEU A 158 14.48 2.58 18.35
N ALA A 159 15.75 2.87 18.63
CA ALA A 159 16.51 2.16 19.65
C ALA A 159 15.83 2.21 21.02
N SER A 160 15.38 3.39 21.46
CA SER A 160 14.63 3.55 22.71
C SER A 160 13.34 2.73 22.74
N ALA A 161 12.58 2.70 21.64
CA ALA A 161 11.36 1.91 21.55
C ALA A 161 11.64 0.40 21.61
N GLN A 162 12.73 -0.05 20.97
CA GLN A 162 13.17 -1.43 21.01
C GLN A 162 13.63 -1.85 22.42
N GLU A 163 14.35 -0.99 23.14
CA GLU A 163 14.74 -1.23 24.53
C GLU A 163 13.55 -1.33 25.47
N GLU A 164 12.55 -0.45 25.31
CA GLU A 164 11.32 -0.52 26.09
C GLU A 164 10.55 -1.81 25.83
N LEU A 165 10.43 -2.24 24.57
CA LEU A 165 9.83 -3.52 24.21
C LEU A 165 10.61 -4.68 24.85
N LYS A 166 11.93 -4.70 24.75
CA LYS A 166 12.78 -5.76 25.31
C LYS A 166 12.56 -5.94 26.82
N LYS A 167 12.34 -4.87 27.58
CA LYS A 167 12.13 -4.94 29.05
C LYS A 167 10.89 -5.72 29.48
N VAL A 168 9.89 -5.85 28.60
CA VAL A 168 8.64 -6.55 28.91
C VAL A 168 8.53 -7.93 28.27
N LEU A 169 9.49 -8.31 27.41
CA LEU A 169 9.49 -9.61 26.75
C LEU A 169 10.25 -10.65 27.60
N SER A 170 9.76 -11.89 27.55
CA SER A 170 10.54 -13.05 27.95
C SER A 170 11.66 -13.35 26.94
N VAL A 171 12.65 -14.15 27.33
CA VAL A 171 13.78 -14.54 26.45
C VAL A 171 13.29 -15.21 25.16
N LYS A 172 12.25 -16.04 25.24
CA LYS A 172 11.69 -16.71 24.05
C LYS A 172 11.04 -15.68 23.10
N GLN A 173 10.30 -14.72 23.65
CA GLN A 173 9.68 -13.65 22.88
C GLN A 173 10.71 -12.70 22.30
N GLU A 174 11.78 -12.38 23.03
CA GLU A 174 12.88 -11.58 22.52
C GLU A 174 13.52 -12.26 21.30
N ALA A 175 13.81 -13.57 21.39
CA ALA A 175 14.32 -14.32 20.25
C ALA A 175 13.35 -14.30 19.05
N ALA A 176 12.06 -14.49 19.29
CA ALA A 176 11.05 -14.37 18.24
C ALA A 176 10.99 -12.94 17.66
N ALA A 177 11.07 -11.90 18.50
CA ALA A 177 11.08 -10.50 18.10
C ALA A 177 12.29 -10.16 17.24
N VAL A 178 13.46 -10.75 17.52
CA VAL A 178 14.66 -10.63 16.69
C VAL A 178 14.46 -11.33 15.34
N LEU A 179 13.89 -12.54 15.32
CA LEU A 179 13.64 -13.30 14.08
C LEU A 179 12.65 -12.61 13.13
N ILE A 180 11.63 -11.96 13.67
CA ILE A 180 10.68 -11.16 12.88
C ILE A 180 11.19 -9.75 12.64
N GLY A 181 12.39 -9.48 13.13
CA GLY A 181 13.12 -8.24 12.94
C GLY A 181 12.50 -7.06 13.64
N LEU A 182 11.68 -7.19 14.70
CA LEU A 182 11.22 -6.09 15.57
C LEU A 182 12.34 -5.58 16.49
N LEU A 183 13.18 -6.48 16.99
CA LEU A 183 14.37 -6.18 17.78
C LEU A 183 15.64 -6.41 16.95
N GLN A 184 16.74 -5.81 17.39
CA GLN A 184 18.10 -5.99 16.85
C GLN A 184 19.08 -6.19 17.99
#